data_AF-A0A933BUG3-F1
#
_entry.id   AF-A0A933BUG3-F1
#
_cell.length_a   1.000
_cell.length_b   1.000
_cell.length_c   1.000
_cell.angle_alpha   90.00
_cell.angle_beta   90.00
_cell.angle_gamma   90.00
#
_symmetry.space_group_name_H-M   'P 1'
#
loop_
_entity.id
_entity.type
_entity.pdbx_description
1 polymer ?
#
loop_
_entity_poly.entity_id
_entity_poly.type
_entity_poly.pdbx_seq_one_letter_code
_entity_poly.pdbx_strand_id
1 'polypeptide(L)' 'MKEGGTGAGTPRPGYAGKIRDREAAVAAVRAWQRAGKRVVFTNGCFDLVHLGHVRYLDAARALGDILVVGLNADASVR' A
#
# COMPACT_ATOMS: atom_id res chain seq x y z
N MET A 1 -31.27 13.96 20.62
CA MET A 1 -30.43 14.37 21.77
C MET A 1 -30.01 13.09 22.50
N LYS A 2 -28.77 12.59 22.52
CA LYS A 2 -27.45 13.12 22.15
C LYS A 2 -26.66 12.10 21.31
N GLU A 3 -25.77 12.65 20.51
CA GLU A 3 -24.78 12.00 19.64
C GLU A 3 -23.62 11.37 20.42
N GLY A 4 -22.83 10.53 19.74
CA GLY A 4 -21.40 10.42 20.03
C GLY A 4 -20.83 9.01 20.12
N GLY A 5 -20.98 8.19 19.08
CA GLY A 5 -20.14 7.01 18.88
C GLY A 5 -18.94 7.35 18.00
N THR A 6 -17.84 7.85 18.58
CA THR A 6 -16.53 7.97 17.92
C THR A 6 -15.90 6.58 17.77
N GLY A 7 -16.47 5.76 16.89
CA GLY A 7 -15.84 4.53 16.43
C GLY A 7 -14.78 4.85 15.38
N ALA A 8 -13.59 5.28 15.81
CA ALA A 8 -12.42 5.17 14.95
C ALA A 8 -12.25 3.68 14.63
N GLY A 9 -12.70 3.27 13.45
CA GLY A 9 -12.80 1.87 13.08
C GLY A 9 -11.43 1.22 13.21
N THR A 10 -11.27 0.32 14.19
CA THR A 10 -10.09 -0.53 14.30
C THR A 10 -9.83 -1.20 12.94
N PRO A 11 -8.65 -1.02 12.32
CA PRO A 11 -8.36 -1.61 11.02
C PRO A 11 -8.57 -3.12 11.10
N ARG A 12 -9.30 -3.69 10.13
CA ARG A 12 -9.45 -5.16 10.05
C ARG A 12 -8.05 -5.80 10.00
N PRO A 13 -7.82 -6.92 10.71
CA PRO A 13 -6.48 -7.45 11.00
C PRO A 13 -5.60 -7.76 9.77
N GLY A 14 -6.16 -7.86 8.57
CA GLY A 14 -5.42 -8.17 7.35
C GLY A 14 -4.56 -7.04 6.74
N TYR A 15 -4.71 -5.79 7.20
CA TYR A 15 -4.02 -4.62 6.60
C TYR A 15 -2.91 -4.02 7.46
N ALA A 16 -2.94 -4.22 8.78
CA ALA A 16 -2.05 -3.55 9.72
C ALA A 16 -0.56 -3.82 9.45
N GLY A 17 -0.19 -5.01 8.95
CA GLY A 17 1.19 -5.34 8.61
C GLY A 17 1.69 -4.81 7.26
N LYS A 18 0.82 -4.18 6.46
CA LYS A 18 1.12 -3.72 5.09
C LYS A 18 1.43 -2.23 5.02
N ILE A 19 0.89 -1.44 5.94
CA ILE A 19 1.14 0.01 6.00
C ILE A 19 2.47 0.24 6.73
N ARG A 20 3.39 0.93 6.07
CA ARG A 20 4.72 1.24 6.60
C ARG A 20 5.07 2.68 6.25
N ASP A 21 5.78 3.35 7.14
CA ASP A 21 6.46 4.60 6.77
C ASP A 21 7.61 4.32 5.79
N ARG A 22 8.21 5.40 5.29
CA ARG A 22 9.29 5.33 4.29
C ARG A 22 10.50 4.56 4.80
N GLU A 23 10.90 4.76 6.04
CA GLU A 23 12.10 4.13 6.60
C GLU A 23 11.89 2.63 6.79
N ALA A 24 10.76 2.24 7.40
CA ALA A 24 10.35 0.87 7.59
C ALA A 24 10.13 0.14 6.25
N ALA A 25 9.61 0.83 5.22
CA ALA A 25 9.49 0.29 3.88
C ALA A 25 10.86 0.02 3.25
N VAL A 26 11.81 0.96 3.35
CA VAL A 26 13.18 0.78 2.84
C VAL A 26 13.88 -0.38 3.54
N ALA A 27 13.75 -0.49 4.86
CA ALA A 27 14.32 -1.60 5.63
C ALA A 27 13.74 -2.96 5.17
N ALA A 28 12.43 -3.01 4.92
CA ALA A 28 11.75 -4.20 4.42
C ALA A 28 12.24 -4.61 3.03
N VAL A 29 12.31 -3.65 2.10
CA VAL A 29 12.80 -3.88 0.74
C VAL A 29 14.21 -4.45 0.76
N ARG A 30 15.11 -3.87 1.57
CA ARG A 30 16.48 -4.40 1.72
C ARG A 30 16.49 -5.81 2.29
N ALA A 31 15.63 -6.12 3.27
CA ALA A 31 15.52 -7.46 3.82
C ALA A 31 15.05 -8.49 2.78
N TRP A 32 14.02 -8.15 1.98
CA TRP A 32 13.52 -9.00 0.91
C TRP A 32 14.54 -9.21 -0.22
N GLN A 33 15.23 -8.15 -0.63
CA GLN A 33 16.31 -8.23 -1.61
C GLN A 33 17.45 -9.15 -1.13
N ARG A 34 17.86 -9.03 0.14
CA ARG A 34 18.85 -9.96 0.75
C ARG A 34 18.36 -11.41 0.81
N ALA A 35 17.05 -11.62 0.90
CA ALA A 35 16.43 -12.94 0.84
C ALA A 35 16.21 -13.44 -0.60
N GLY A 36 16.75 -12.76 -1.62
CA GLY A 36 16.64 -13.14 -3.03
C GLY A 36 15.25 -12.92 -3.63
N LYS A 37 14.37 -12.16 -2.96
CA LYS A 37 13.02 -11.87 -3.46
C LYS A 37 13.05 -10.74 -4.49
N ARG A 38 12.27 -10.90 -5.56
CA ARG A 38 12.04 -9.85 -6.56
C ARG A 38 10.99 -8.88 -6.03
N VAL A 39 11.42 -7.66 -5.72
CA VAL A 39 10.55 -6.59 -5.24
C VAL A 39 10.12 -5.72 -6.42
N VAL A 40 8.81 -5.58 -6.61
CA VAL A 40 8.18 -4.69 -7.59
C VAL A 40 7.69 -3.46 -6.86
N PHE A 41 7.89 -2.29 -7.47
CA PHE A 41 7.46 -1.01 -6.92
C PHE A 41 6.53 -0.30 -7.90
N THR A 42 5.48 0.30 -7.38
CA THR A 42 4.63 1.26 -8.09
C THR A 42 4.20 2.37 -7.15
N ASN A 43 3.74 3.50 -7.68
CA ASN A 43 3.11 4.57 -6.93
C ASN A 43 1.77 4.97 -7.56
N GLY A 44 0.94 5.69 -6.80
CA GLY A 44 -0.32 6.23 -7.28
C GLY A 44 -1.12 6.92 -6.19
N CYS A 45 -2.12 7.70 -6.60
CA CYS A 45 -3.06 8.36 -5.69
C CYS A 45 -4.13 7.37 -5.18
N PHE A 46 -4.63 6.49 -6.06
CA PHE A 46 -5.63 5.44 -5.74
C PHE A 46 -6.89 5.92 -4.98
N ASP A 47 -7.26 7.20 -5.09
CA ASP A 47 -8.37 7.83 -4.34
C ASP A 47 -9.72 7.17 -4.64
N LEU A 48 -10.11 7.12 -5.92
CA LEU A 48 -11.25 6.31 -6.38
C LEU A 48 -10.75 5.01 -7.00
N VAL A 49 -10.73 3.95 -6.19
CA VAL A 49 -10.36 2.61 -6.66
C VAL A 49 -11.45 2.07 -7.58
N HIS A 50 -11.09 1.85 -8.85
CA HIS A 50 -11.92 1.19 -9.84
C HIS A 50 -11.23 -0.07 -10.39
N LEU A 51 -11.95 -0.87 -11.19
CA LEU A 51 -11.45 -2.13 -11.76
C LEU A 51 -10.09 -1.99 -12.45
N GLY A 52 -9.85 -0.87 -13.15
CA GLY A 52 -8.53 -0.54 -13.73
C GLY A 52 -7.37 -0.61 -12.73
N HIS A 53 -7.51 -0.03 -11.52
CA HIS A 53 -6.47 -0.10 -10.49
C HIS A 53 -6.27 -1.52 -9.97
N VAL A 54 -7.34 -2.31 -9.83
CA VAL A 54 -7.23 -3.71 -9.40
C VAL A 54 -6.44 -4.52 -10.44
N ARG A 55 -6.80 -4.42 -11.73
CA ARG A 55 -6.09 -5.11 -12.82
C ARG A 55 -4.64 -4.65 -12.92
N TYR A 56 -4.40 -3.35 -12.74
CA TYR A 56 -3.06 -2.78 -12.73
C TYR A 56 -2.19 -3.35 -11.60
N LEU A 57 -2.70 -3.35 -10.36
CA LEU A 57 -1.98 -3.86 -9.20
C LEU A 57 -1.79 -5.38 -9.27
N ASP A 58 -2.76 -6.12 -9.82
CA ASP A 58 -2.65 -7.55 -10.04
C ASP A 58 -1.55 -7.89 -11.06
N ALA A 59 -1.53 -7.18 -12.19
CA ALA A 59 -0.46 -7.29 -13.18
C ALA A 59 0.91 -6.93 -12.58
N ALA A 60 1.00 -5.86 -11.78
CA ALA A 60 2.24 -5.49 -11.10
C ALA A 60 2.69 -6.56 -10.10
N ARG A 61 1.75 -7.14 -9.34
CA ARG A 61 2.05 -8.22 -8.38
C ARG A 61 2.56 -9.48 -9.08
N ALA A 62 2.13 -9.78 -10.30
CA ALA A 62 2.59 -10.94 -11.06
C ALA A 62 4.08 -10.84 -11.50
N LEU A 63 4.67 -9.63 -11.51
CA LEU A 63 6.05 -9.42 -11.97
C LEU A 63 7.12 -9.80 -10.94
N GLY A 64 6.75 -10.10 -9.69
CA GLY A 64 7.70 -10.45 -8.63
C GLY A 64 7.05 -11.09 -7.40
N ASP A 65 7.82 -11.18 -6.32
CA ASP A 65 7.38 -11.82 -5.08
C ASP A 65 6.64 -10.85 -4.15
N ILE A 66 7.06 -9.59 -4.15
CA ILE A 66 6.56 -8.54 -3.26
C ILE A 66 6.22 -7.31 -4.09
N LEU A 67 5.00 -6.79 -3.93
CA LEU A 67 4.59 -5.51 -4.50
C LEU A 67 4.57 -4.44 -3.39
N VAL A 68 5.33 -3.37 -3.59
CA VAL A 68 5.33 -2.17 -2.75
C VAL A 68 4.61 -1.06 -3.50
N VAL A 69 3.60 -0.47 -2.86
CA VAL A 69 2.80 0.63 -3.43
C VAL A 69 3.06 1.90 -2.63
N GLY A 70 3.64 2.91 -3.28
CA GLY A 70 3.73 4.25 -2.74
C GLY A 70 2.41 4.98 -2.90
N LEU A 71 1.75 5.30 -1.78
CA LEU A 71 0.57 6.15 -1.77
C LEU A 71 1.03 7.61 -1.61
N ASN A 72 0.79 8.42 -2.63
CA ASN A 72 1.07 9.84 -2.54
C ASN A 72 -0.11 10.51 -1.83
N ALA A 73 0.16 11.22 -0.72
CA ALA A 73 -0.80 12.16 -0.17
C ALA A 73 -0.93 13.31 -1.16
N ASP A 74 -2.16 13.62 -1.54
CA ASP A 74 -2.54 14.52 -2.61
C ASP A 74 -1.78 15.87 -2.60
N ALA A 75 -1.02 16.15 -3.67
CA ALA A 75 -0.48 17.47 -4.07
C ALA A 75 0.21 17.47 -5.47
N SER A 76 0.12 16.40 -6.27
CA SER A 76 0.88 16.28 -7.52
C SER A 76 0.03 15.95 -8.75
N VAL A 77 -1.27 16.23 -8.69
CA VAL A 77 -2.14 16.27 -9.87
C VAL A 77 -2.34 17.75 -10.23
N ARG A 78 -1.53 18.24 -11.18
CA ARG A 78 -1.74 19.53 -11.86
C ARG A 78 -1.39 19.38 -13.33
#